data_AF-A0A0D2SLF2-F1
#
_entry.id   AF-A0A0D2SLF2-F1
#
_cell.length_a   1.000
_cell.length_b   1.000
_cell.length_c   1.000
_cell.angle_alpha   90.00
_cell.angle_beta   90.00
_cell.angle_gamma   90.00
#
_symmetry.space_group_name_H-M   'P 1'
#
loop_
_entity.id
_entity.type
_entity.pdbx_description
1 polymer ?
#
loop_
_entity_poly.entity_id
_entity_poly.type
_entity_poly.pdbx_seq_one_letter_code
_entity_poly.pdbx_strand_id
1 'polypeptide(L)'
;MDTNDSLRVASLWHSMHAISQQLSPTTGCSEIELLEANTFDLHCFQSLTGTKFFVVCKPGTQHMEALLKVVYELYTDYVLKNPFYEMKMPI
;
A
#
# COMPACT_ATOMS: atom_id res chain seq x y z
N MET A 1 -10.26 11.38 9.73
CA MET A 1 -9.63 11.82 8.48
C MET A 1 -10.74 12.01 7.47
N ASP A 2 -10.82 13.16 6.82
CA ASP A 2 -11.70 13.35 5.68
C ASP A 2 -11.09 12.75 4.40
N THR A 3 -11.89 12.63 3.35
CA THR A 3 -11.47 12.01 2.08
C THR A 3 -10.26 12.70 1.45
N ASN A 4 -10.13 14.03 1.61
CA ASN A 4 -8.99 14.76 1.07
C ASN A 4 -7.71 14.43 1.86
N ASP A 5 -7.79 14.31 3.17
CA ASP A 5 -6.65 13.87 3.98
C ASP A 5 -6.15 12.49 3.54
N SER A 6 -7.06 11.53 3.30
CA SER A 6 -6.69 10.21 2.79
C SER A 6 -6.01 10.28 1.41
N LEU A 7 -6.51 11.11 0.50
CA LEU A 7 -5.90 11.33 -0.82
C LEU A 7 -4.49 11.94 -0.70
N ARG A 8 -4.30 12.89 0.23
CA ARG A 8 -3.00 13.53 0.47
C ARG A 8 -2.00 12.52 1.01
N VAL A 9 -2.38 11.70 1.99
CA VAL A 9 -1.52 10.65 2.55
C VAL A 9 -1.14 9.63 1.48
N ALA A 10 -2.10 9.17 0.66
CA ALA A 10 -1.82 8.25 -0.44
C ALA A 10 -0.83 8.84 -1.47
N SER A 11 -0.98 10.12 -1.79
CA SER A 11 -0.07 10.82 -2.73
C SER A 11 1.35 10.94 -2.16
N LEU A 12 1.48 11.31 -0.88
CA LEU A 12 2.76 11.39 -0.19
C LEU A 12 3.45 10.03 -0.14
N TRP A 13 2.70 8.99 0.20
CA TRP A 13 3.21 7.61 0.21
C TRP A 13 3.73 7.20 -1.16
N HIS A 14 2.97 7.50 -2.22
CA HIS A 14 3.37 7.17 -3.58
C HIS A 14 4.70 7.82 -3.98
N SER A 15 4.88 9.10 -3.70
CA SER A 15 6.14 9.82 -3.96
C SER A 15 7.29 9.26 -3.12
N MET A 16 7.08 9.06 -1.82
CA MET A 16 8.10 8.55 -0.90
C MET A 16 8.59 7.16 -1.35
N HIS A 17 7.65 6.30 -1.72
CA HIS A 17 7.93 4.96 -2.23
C HIS A 17 8.75 4.98 -3.53
N ALA A 18 8.47 5.90 -4.46
CA ALA A 18 9.25 6.05 -5.69
C ALA A 18 10.67 6.58 -5.42
N ILE A 19 10.81 7.53 -4.48
CA ILE A 19 12.10 8.10 -4.10
C ILE A 19 12.97 7.05 -3.40
N SER A 20 12.39 6.23 -2.51
CA SER A 20 13.14 5.19 -1.78
C SER A 20 13.79 4.18 -2.71
N GLN A 21 13.15 3.82 -3.83
CA GLN A 21 13.76 2.95 -4.83
C GLN A 21 15.00 3.59 -5.47
N GLN A 22 14.98 4.90 -5.72
CA GLN A 22 16.12 5.61 -6.32
C GLN A 22 17.28 5.81 -5.34
N LEU A 23 16.97 5.93 -4.05
CA LEU A 23 17.95 6.16 -2.99
C LEU A 23 18.51 4.86 -2.40
N SER A 24 18.01 3.69 -2.83
CA SER A 24 18.45 2.42 -2.28
C SER A 24 19.95 2.19 -2.55
N PRO A 25 20.75 1.89 -1.51
CA PRO A 25 22.18 1.62 -1.66
C PRO A 25 22.48 0.25 -2.27
N THR A 26 21.48 -0.63 -2.38
CA THR A 26 21.64 -1.98 -2.94
C THR A 26 20.87 -2.09 -4.26
N THR A 27 21.53 -2.66 -5.27
CA THR A 27 20.90 -2.92 -6.58
C THR A 27 19.88 -4.04 -6.44
N GLY A 28 18.63 -3.74 -6.80
CA GLY A 28 17.51 -4.68 -6.69
C GLY A 28 16.78 -4.65 -5.35
N CYS A 29 17.04 -3.64 -4.50
CA CYS A 29 16.24 -3.48 -3.28
C CYS A 29 14.80 -3.12 -3.62
N SER A 30 13.90 -3.86 -2.98
CA SER A 30 12.47 -3.70 -3.13
C SER A 30 11.97 -2.42 -2.46
N GLU A 31 10.72 -2.14 -2.77
CA GLU A 31 9.93 -1.00 -2.36
C GLU A 31 9.83 -0.82 -0.84
N ILE A 32 9.26 0.31 -0.38
CA ILE A 32 8.99 0.50 1.06
C ILE A 32 7.86 -0.44 1.47
N GLU A 33 8.18 -1.50 2.19
CA GLU A 33 7.21 -2.48 2.71
C GLU A 33 6.74 -2.17 4.13
N LEU A 34 7.57 -1.48 4.92
CA LEU A 34 7.30 -1.13 6.32
C LEU A 34 7.85 0.26 6.66
N LEU A 35 6.99 1.09 7.24
CA LEU A 35 7.36 2.35 7.90
C LEU A 35 6.96 2.25 9.38
N GLU A 36 7.95 2.15 10.26
CA GLU A 36 7.73 2.14 11.71
C GLU A 36 7.79 3.57 12.27
N ALA A 37 6.83 3.92 13.11
CA ALA A 37 6.80 5.18 13.83
C ALA A 37 6.44 4.96 15.31
N ASN A 38 6.68 5.99 16.14
CA ASN A 38 6.47 5.88 17.59
C ASN A 38 5.02 5.58 17.98
N THR A 39 4.06 5.94 17.13
CA THR A 39 2.62 5.83 17.41
C THR A 39 1.88 4.86 16.51
N PHE A 40 2.45 4.50 15.36
CA PHE A 40 1.85 3.59 14.39
C PHE A 40 2.93 2.92 13.54
N ASP A 41 2.61 1.74 13.02
CA ASP A 41 3.35 1.13 11.93
C ASP A 41 2.47 1.19 10.67
N LEU A 42 3.10 1.43 9.52
CA LEU A 42 2.45 1.42 8.23
C LEU A 42 3.10 0.33 7.37
N HIS A 43 2.33 -0.72 7.11
CA HIS A 43 2.74 -1.79 6.21
C HIS A 43 2.18 -1.52 4.83
N CYS A 44 2.98 -1.78 3.80
CA CYS A 44 2.59 -1.60 2.41
C CYS A 44 2.89 -2.87 1.61
N PHE A 45 1.94 -3.24 0.76
CA PHE A 45 2.05 -4.32 -0.21
C PHE A 45 1.73 -3.76 -1.60
N GLN A 46 2.65 -3.92 -2.53
CA GLN A 46 2.42 -3.62 -3.94
C GLN A 46 2.21 -4.92 -4.73
N SER A 47 1.10 -4.99 -5.44
CA SER A 47 0.83 -6.08 -6.39
C SER A 47 1.67 -5.95 -7.67
N LEU A 48 1.81 -7.05 -8.42
CA LEU A 48 2.53 -7.06 -9.71
C LEU A 48 1.95 -6.11 -10.76
N THR A 49 0.68 -5.72 -10.62
CA THR A 49 0.00 -4.76 -11.50
C THR A 49 0.24 -3.30 -11.07
N GLY A 50 0.98 -3.06 -9.99
CA GLY A 50 1.29 -1.73 -9.46
C GLY A 50 0.23 -1.16 -8.49
N THR A 51 -0.81 -1.93 -8.16
CA THR A 51 -1.80 -1.50 -7.14
C THR A 51 -1.18 -1.65 -5.75
N LYS A 52 -1.20 -0.58 -4.96
CA LYS A 52 -0.62 -0.51 -3.61
C LYS A 52 -1.71 -0.60 -2.56
N PHE A 53 -1.50 -1.45 -1.58
CA PHE A 53 -2.34 -1.63 -0.40
C PHE A 53 -1.52 -1.26 0.82
N PHE A 54 -2.07 -0.44 1.70
CA PHE A 54 -1.40 -0.09 2.95
C PHE A 54 -2.35 -0.22 4.12
N VAL A 55 -1.81 -0.59 5.27
CA VAL A 55 -2.53 -0.70 6.54
C VAL A 55 -1.77 0.05 7.61
N VAL A 56 -2.50 0.84 8.39
CA VAL A 56 -1.98 1.52 9.57
C VAL A 56 -2.39 0.71 10.79
N CYS A 57 -1.42 0.29 11.59
CA CYS A 57 -1.64 -0.49 12.79
C CYS A 57 -0.86 0.07 13.98
N LYS A 58 -1.09 -0.49 15.16
CA LYS A 58 -0.31 -0.15 16.35
C LYS A 58 1.14 -0.65 16.20
N PRO A 59 2.14 0.02 16.78
CA PRO A 59 3.52 -0.44 16.71
C PRO A 59 3.69 -1.87 17.22
N GLY A 60 4.44 -2.69 16.49
CA GLY A 60 4.73 -4.09 16.82
C GLY A 60 3.60 -5.06 16.49
N THR A 61 2.60 -4.66 15.69
CA THR A 61 1.54 -5.56 15.25
C THR A 61 2.07 -6.54 14.19
N GLN A 62 2.00 -7.84 14.48
CA GLN A 62 2.49 -8.88 13.56
C GLN A 62 1.40 -9.32 12.56
N HIS A 63 1.83 -9.99 11.48
CA HIS A 63 0.97 -10.60 10.46
C HIS A 63 0.18 -9.64 9.57
N MET A 64 0.56 -8.35 9.52
CA MET A 64 -0.08 -7.37 8.63
C MET A 64 0.15 -7.69 7.15
N GLU A 65 1.29 -8.30 6.79
CA GLU A 65 1.53 -8.77 5.42
C GLU A 65 0.54 -9.84 4.97
N ALA A 66 0.19 -10.77 5.86
CA ALA A 66 -0.80 -11.82 5.57
C ALA A 66 -2.19 -11.20 5.36
N LEU A 67 -2.55 -10.22 6.19
CA LEU A 67 -3.78 -9.44 6.02
C LEU A 67 -3.81 -8.73 4.67
N LEU A 68 -2.72 -8.05 4.27
CA LEU A 68 -2.62 -7.36 2.99
C LEU A 68 -2.77 -8.32 1.79
N LYS A 69 -2.24 -9.55 1.89
CA LYS A 69 -2.44 -10.58 0.86
C LYS A 69 -3.90 -11.01 0.74
N VAL A 70 -4.60 -11.20 1.87
CA VAL A 70 -6.03 -11.51 1.86
C VAL A 70 -6.85 -10.35 1.27
N VAL A 71 -6.50 -9.10 1.59
CA VAL A 71 -7.12 -7.92 1.00
C VAL A 71 -6.89 -7.87 -0.51
N TYR A 72 -5.68 -8.22 -0.97
CA TYR A 72 -5.39 -8.33 -2.40
C TYR A 72 -6.24 -9.41 -3.08
N GLU A 73 -6.39 -10.60 -2.49
CA GLU A 73 -7.26 -11.65 -3.03
C GLU A 73 -8.71 -11.16 -3.17
N LEU A 74 -9.25 -10.53 -2.13
CA LEU A 74 -10.59 -9.92 -2.17
C LEU A 74 -10.67 -8.82 -3.25
N TYR A 75 -9.66 -7.96 -3.37
CA TYR A 75 -9.61 -6.97 -4.43
C TYR A 75 -9.66 -7.62 -5.82
N THR A 76 -8.91 -8.69 -6.05
CA THR A 76 -8.96 -9.38 -7.34
C THR A 76 -10.33 -9.99 -7.63
N ASP A 77 -11.01 -10.52 -6.61
CA ASP A 77 -12.31 -11.18 -6.76
C ASP A 77 -13.47 -10.22 -6.97
N TYR A 78 -13.49 -9.09 -6.26
CA TYR A 78 -14.63 -8.15 -6.29
C TYR A 78 -14.43 -6.99 -7.26
N VAL A 79 -13.18 -6.62 -7.55
CA VAL A 79 -12.87 -5.44 -8.38
C VAL A 79 -12.43 -5.88 -9.77
N LEU A 80 -11.41 -6.74 -9.88
CA LEU A 80 -10.85 -7.11 -11.18
C LEU A 80 -11.75 -8.05 -11.99
N LYS A 81 -12.61 -8.85 -11.33
CA LYS A 81 -13.62 -9.66 -12.02
C LYS A 81 -14.83 -8.85 -12.50
N ASN A 82 -14.97 -7.59 -12.08
CA ASN A 82 -16.08 -6.75 -12.51
C ASN A 82 -15.73 -6.12 -13.88
N PRO A 83 -16.38 -6.54 -14.98
CA PRO A 83 -16.06 -6.04 -16.33
C PRO A 83 -16.46 -4.57 -16.54
N PHE A 84 -17.20 -3.98 -15.60
CA PHE A 84 -17.63 -2.58 -15.65
C PHE A 84 -16.80 -1.68 -14.72
N TYR A 85 -15.83 -2.24 -13.99
CA TYR A 85 -15.00 -1.43 -13.11
C TYR A 85 -13.91 -0.69 -13.90
N GLU A 86 -13.93 0.64 -13.82
CA GLU A 86 -12.88 1.47 -14.40
C GLU A 86 -11.72 1.63 -13.42
N MET A 87 -10.51 1.27 -13.88
CA MET A 87 -9.30 1.53 -13.11
C MET A 87 -9.17 3.03 -12.82
N LYS A 88 -8.88 3.38 -11.56
CA LYS A 88 -8.79 4.75 -10.98
C LYS A 88 -10.09 5.35 -10.45
N MET A 89 -11.20 4.63 -10.50
CA MET A 89 -12.40 5.01 -9.74
C MET A 89 -12.31 4.47 -8.31
N PRO A 90 -12.92 5.14 -7.32
CA PRO A 90 -13.01 4.61 -5.96
C PRO A 90 -13.88 3.35 -5.92
N ILE A 91 -13.54 2.42 -5.02
CA ILE A 91 -14.33 1.23 -4.67
C ILE A 91 -15.27 1.56 -3.52
#